data_AF-A0A285IBG3-F1
#
_entry.id   AF-A0A285IBG3-F1
#
_cell.length_a   1.000
_cell.length_b   1.000
_cell.length_c   1.000
_cell.angle_alpha   90.00
_cell.angle_beta   90.00
_cell.angle_gamma   90.00
#
_symmetry.space_group_name_H-M   'P 1'
#
loop_
_entity.id
_entity.type
_entity.pdbx_description
1 polymer ?
#
loop_
_entity_poly.entity_id
_entity_poly.type
_entity_poly.pdbx_seq_one_letter_code
_entity_poly.pdbx_strand_id
1 'polypeptide(L)'
;MLKKYLGLFLLISGIFSILSGFIFMIQNIDKYKITIEYISVLINTLILGIPLIIYSMKFIGIKNWKSNGGTIILIIGGLYLICLLLTLLCIKDIPENLLLTQGGITLVLLIYGIFLKKNSTLD
;
A
#
# COMPACT_ATOMS: atom_id res chain seq x y z
N MET A 1 -21.74 -18.75 -3.86
CA MET A 1 -21.25 -18.70 -2.47
C MET A 1 -19.73 -18.68 -2.38
N LEU A 2 -19.00 -19.65 -2.97
CA LEU A 2 -17.53 -19.78 -2.87
C LEU A 2 -16.74 -18.49 -3.17
N LYS A 3 -17.13 -17.74 -4.22
CA LYS A 3 -16.49 -16.45 -4.57
C LYS A 3 -16.57 -15.41 -3.44
N LYS A 4 -17.68 -15.36 -2.69
CA LYS A 4 -17.84 -14.41 -1.57
C LYS A 4 -16.95 -14.77 -0.38
N TYR A 5 -16.82 -16.06 -0.08
CA TYR A 5 -15.91 -16.55 0.97
C TYR A 5 -14.45 -16.30 0.62
N LEU A 6 -14.07 -16.52 -0.66
CA LEU A 6 -12.74 -16.15 -1.15
C LEU A 6 -12.50 -14.63 -1.01
N GLY A 7 -13.49 -13.81 -1.35
CA GLY A 7 -13.41 -12.36 -1.13
C GLY A 7 -13.21 -12.01 0.34
N LEU A 8 -14.00 -12.58 1.24
CA LEU A 8 -13.85 -12.34 2.68
C LEU A 8 -12.47 -12.78 3.20
N PHE A 9 -11.95 -13.91 2.72
CA PHE A 9 -10.62 -14.40 3.07
C PHE A 9 -9.51 -13.43 2.61
N LEU A 10 -9.62 -12.91 1.38
CA LEU A 10 -8.68 -11.92 0.84
C LEU A 10 -8.74 -10.60 1.63
N LEU A 11 -9.94 -10.18 2.05
CA LEU A 11 -10.12 -8.99 2.87
C LEU A 11 -9.40 -9.14 4.22
N ILE A 12 -9.66 -10.26 4.92
CA ILE A 12 -9.03 -10.56 6.22
C ILE A 12 -7.51 -10.62 6.06
N SER A 13 -7.01 -11.34 5.05
CA SER A 13 -5.57 -11.47 4.77
C SER A 13 -4.93 -10.12 4.48
N GLY A 14 -5.59 -9.25 3.70
CA GLY A 14 -5.11 -7.91 3.41
C GLY A 14 -5.04 -7.01 4.65
N ILE A 15 -6.06 -7.06 5.52
CA ILE A 15 -6.09 -6.32 6.78
C ILE A 15 -4.98 -6.81 7.73
N PHE A 16 -4.83 -8.13 7.90
CA PHE A 16 -3.78 -8.71 8.74
C PHE A 16 -2.37 -8.38 8.24
N SER A 17 -2.16 -8.35 6.92
CA SER A 17 -0.89 -7.91 6.32
C SER A 17 -0.56 -6.48 6.73
N ILE A 18 -1.51 -5.55 6.60
CA ILE A 18 -1.28 -4.14 6.97
C ILE A 18 -1.03 -4.02 8.48
N LEU A 19 -1.86 -4.69 9.30
CA LEU A 19 -1.71 -4.67 10.75
C LEU A 19 -0.36 -5.21 11.21
N SER A 20 0.16 -6.28 10.61
CA SER A 20 1.46 -6.84 11.00
C SER A 20 2.61 -5.88 10.68
N GLY A 21 2.54 -5.13 9.58
CA GLY A 21 3.49 -4.07 9.25
C GLY A 21 3.49 -2.94 10.27
N PHE A 22 2.30 -2.50 10.71
CA PHE A 22 2.18 -1.48 11.76
C PHE A 22 2.66 -1.98 13.13
N ILE A 23 2.29 -3.21 13.53
CA ILE A 23 2.75 -3.82 14.79
C ILE A 23 4.28 -3.93 14.78
N PHE A 24 4.87 -4.38 13.68
CA PHE A 24 6.32 -4.47 13.52
C PHE A 24 7.01 -3.11 13.66
N MET A 25 6.43 -2.05 13.05
CA MET A 25 6.97 -0.70 13.20
C MET A 25 6.88 -0.18 14.63
N ILE A 26 5.75 -0.40 15.33
CA ILE A 26 5.54 0.06 16.71
C ILE A 26 6.47 -0.66 17.69
N GLN A 27 6.63 -1.98 17.54
CA GLN A 27 7.52 -2.77 18.41
C GLN A 27 8.99 -2.37 18.27
N ASN A 28 9.39 -1.90 17.10
CA ASN A 28 10.77 -1.52 16.81
C ASN A 28 10.99 0.00 16.80
N ILE A 29 10.04 0.78 17.34
CA ILE A 29 10.13 2.25 17.43
C ILE A 29 11.07 2.72 18.56
N ASP A 30 11.64 1.77 19.30
CA ASP A 30 12.53 2.05 20.42
C ASP A 30 13.74 2.89 19.93
N LYS A 31 13.86 4.10 20.49
CA LYS A 31 14.96 5.07 20.37
C LYS A 31 14.99 6.00 19.14
N TYR A 32 13.86 6.60 18.73
CA TYR A 32 13.85 7.76 17.79
C TYR A 32 14.56 7.56 16.43
N LYS A 33 15.01 6.33 16.13
CA LYS A 33 15.62 5.96 14.87
C LYS A 33 14.59 5.11 14.15
N ILE A 34 13.70 5.78 13.43
CA ILE A 34 12.96 5.13 12.37
C ILE A 34 14.00 4.72 11.33
N THR A 35 14.46 3.47 11.42
CA THR A 35 15.36 2.89 10.44
C THR A 35 14.60 2.68 9.14
N ILE A 36 15.28 2.93 8.03
CA ILE A 36 14.79 2.69 6.66
C ILE A 36 14.19 1.29 6.49
N GLU A 37 14.74 0.30 7.19
CA GLU A 37 14.26 -1.09 7.19
C GLU A 37 12.81 -1.21 7.68
N TYR A 38 12.43 -0.51 8.75
CA TYR A 38 11.07 -0.55 9.29
C TYR A 38 10.06 0.12 8.35
N ILE A 39 10.46 1.23 7.75
CA ILE A 39 9.68 1.90 6.70
C ILE A 39 9.49 0.92 5.53
N SER A 40 10.54 0.24 5.09
CA SER A 40 10.49 -0.75 4.01
C SER A 40 9.57 -1.93 4.31
N VAL A 41 9.55 -2.44 5.55
CA VAL A 41 8.64 -3.52 5.95
C VAL A 41 7.19 -3.05 5.92
N LEU A 42 6.89 -1.87 6.48
CA LEU A 42 5.55 -1.30 6.42
C LEU A 42 5.07 -1.13 4.96
N ILE A 43 5.95 -0.67 4.07
CA ILE A 43 5.65 -0.50 2.64
C ILE A 43 5.35 -1.84 1.98
N ASN A 44 6.18 -2.86 2.18
CA ASN A 44 5.95 -4.19 1.60
C ASN A 44 4.60 -4.76 2.05
N THR A 45 4.24 -4.57 3.31
CA THR A 45 2.93 -5.01 3.82
C THR A 45 1.75 -4.23 3.24
N LEU A 46 1.93 -2.94 2.92
CA LEU A 46 0.93 -2.12 2.24
C LEU A 46 0.76 -2.54 0.78
N ILE A 47 1.87 -2.74 0.04
CA ILE A 47 1.85 -3.18 -1.36
C ILE A 47 1.17 -4.54 -1.51
N LEU A 48 1.34 -5.44 -0.55
CA LEU A 48 0.65 -6.74 -0.55
C LEU A 48 -0.80 -6.62 -0.06
N GLY A 49 -1.06 -5.83 0.98
CA GLY A 49 -2.37 -5.71 1.60
C GLY A 49 -3.41 -5.00 0.75
N ILE A 50 -3.03 -3.93 0.04
CA ILE A 50 -3.97 -3.10 -0.73
C ILE A 50 -4.57 -3.85 -1.93
N PRO A 51 -3.79 -4.55 -2.77
CA PRO A 51 -4.36 -5.38 -3.84
C PRO A 51 -5.30 -6.44 -3.29
N LEU A 52 -4.95 -7.11 -2.18
CA LEU A 52 -5.82 -8.11 -1.54
C LEU A 52 -7.17 -7.52 -1.15
N ILE A 53 -7.17 -6.33 -0.54
CA ILE A 53 -8.40 -5.61 -0.20
C ILE A 53 -9.18 -5.26 -1.47
N ILE A 54 -8.54 -4.75 -2.52
CA ILE A 54 -9.24 -4.36 -3.76
C ILE A 54 -9.85 -5.57 -4.48
N TYR A 55 -9.11 -6.67 -4.57
CA TYR A 55 -9.62 -7.92 -5.14
C TYR A 55 -10.74 -8.50 -4.29
N SER A 56 -10.68 -8.36 -2.96
CA SER A 56 -11.78 -8.77 -2.08
C SER A 56 -13.09 -8.06 -2.44
N MET A 57 -13.04 -6.75 -2.72
CA MET A 57 -14.20 -5.94 -3.08
C MET A 57 -14.84 -6.44 -4.38
N LYS A 58 -14.01 -6.86 -5.36
CA LYS A 58 -14.47 -7.49 -6.60
C LYS A 58 -15.22 -8.80 -6.33
N PHE A 59 -14.67 -9.66 -5.47
CA PHE A 59 -15.25 -10.97 -5.17
C PHE A 59 -16.50 -10.93 -4.29
N ILE A 60 -16.61 -9.92 -3.42
CA ILE A 60 -17.78 -9.66 -2.59
C ILE A 60 -18.93 -9.04 -3.42
N GLY A 61 -18.61 -8.43 -4.55
CA GLY A 61 -19.58 -7.82 -5.46
C GLY A 61 -19.88 -6.36 -5.13
N ILE A 62 -18.91 -5.62 -4.58
CA ILE A 62 -19.06 -4.20 -4.29
C ILE A 62 -19.13 -3.42 -5.61
N LYS A 63 -20.21 -2.64 -5.80
CA LYS A 63 -20.33 -1.73 -6.93
C LYS A 63 -19.20 -0.69 -6.89
N ASN A 64 -18.68 -0.31 -8.06
CA ASN A 64 -17.59 0.66 -8.19
C ASN A 64 -16.29 0.27 -7.45
N TRP A 65 -16.05 -1.03 -7.21
CA TRP A 65 -14.83 -1.51 -6.55
C TRP A 65 -13.55 -1.02 -7.23
N LYS A 66 -13.56 -0.86 -8.56
CA LYS A 66 -12.44 -0.30 -9.33
C LYS A 66 -12.15 1.16 -8.95
N SER A 67 -13.19 1.99 -8.88
CA SER A 67 -13.08 3.41 -8.52
C SER A 67 -12.62 3.61 -7.08
N ASN A 68 -13.23 2.85 -6.17
CA ASN A 68 -12.92 2.88 -4.75
C ASN A 68 -11.50 2.37 -4.50
N GLY A 69 -11.12 1.25 -5.13
CA GLY A 69 -9.77 0.70 -5.05
C GLY A 69 -8.71 1.63 -5.63
N GLY A 70 -8.98 2.25 -6.78
CA GLY A 70 -8.09 3.25 -7.36
C GLY A 70 -7.89 4.46 -6.44
N THR A 71 -8.95 4.93 -5.77
CA THR A 71 -8.86 6.03 -4.80
C THR A 71 -8.02 5.65 -3.57
N ILE A 72 -8.20 4.44 -3.04
CA ILE A 72 -7.39 3.93 -1.91
C ILE A 72 -5.90 3.85 -2.29
N ILE A 73 -5.58 3.32 -3.48
CA ILE A 73 -4.20 3.25 -3.97
C ILE A 73 -3.59 4.65 -4.10
N LEU A 74 -4.35 5.63 -4.61
CA LEU A 74 -3.87 7.00 -4.76
C LEU A 74 -3.56 7.67 -3.42
N ILE A 75 -4.43 7.48 -2.42
CA ILE A 75 -4.21 8.01 -1.07
C ILE A 75 -2.94 7.41 -0.48
N ILE A 76 -2.74 6.10 -0.61
CA ILE A 76 -1.58 5.42 -0.02
C ILE A 76 -0.30 5.75 -0.78
N GLY A 77 -0.35 5.80 -2.12
CA GLY A 77 0.78 6.26 -2.94
C GLY A 77 1.17 7.70 -2.63
N GLY A 78 0.20 8.59 -2.38
CA GLY A 78 0.45 9.98 -1.97
C GLY A 78 1.06 10.10 -0.58
N LEU A 79 0.50 9.40 0.42
CA LEU A 79 1.08 9.30 1.77
C LEU A 79 2.51 8.77 1.71
N TYR A 80 2.74 7.80 0.84
CA TYR A 80 4.04 7.19 0.68
C TYR A 80 5.09 8.16 0.09
N LEU A 81 4.71 8.92 -0.94
CA LEU A 81 5.55 9.98 -1.50
C LEU A 81 5.98 11.00 -0.44
N ILE A 82 5.05 11.40 0.44
CA ILE A 82 5.35 12.32 1.55
C ILE A 82 6.36 11.69 2.53
N CYS A 83 6.17 10.42 2.91
CA CYS A 83 7.12 9.71 3.78
C CYS A 83 8.52 9.61 3.15
N LEU A 84 8.61 9.32 1.85
CA LEU A 84 9.89 9.28 1.13
C LEU A 84 10.59 10.64 1.15
N LEU A 85 9.85 11.72 0.89
CA LEU A 85 10.37 13.09 0.93
C LEU A 85 10.85 13.48 2.34
N LEU A 86 10.09 13.14 3.39
CA LEU A 86 10.52 13.39 4.77
C LEU A 86 11.77 12.58 5.14
N THR A 87 11.87 11.32 4.67
CA THR A 87 13.05 10.48 4.91
C THR A 87 14.29 11.06 4.22
N LEU A 88 14.14 11.53 2.98
CA LEU A 88 15.17 12.27 2.23
C LEU A 88 15.65 13.54 2.95
N LEU A 89 14.75 14.24 3.65
CA LEU A 89 15.10 15.45 4.41
C LEU A 89 15.82 15.13 5.73
N CYS A 90 15.53 13.97 6.33
CA CYS A 90 16.04 13.59 7.66
C CYS A 90 17.32 12.73 7.63
N ILE A 91 17.61 12.02 6.53
CA ILE A 91 18.73 11.09 6.43
C ILE A 91 19.67 11.54 5.30
N LYS A 92 20.90 11.90 5.66
CA LYS A 92 21.87 12.52 4.73
C LYS A 92 22.50 11.56 3.71
N ASP A 93 22.39 10.24 3.87
CA ASP A 93 23.01 9.24 2.99
C ASP A 93 22.08 8.03 2.78
N ILE A 94 21.00 8.23 2.02
CA ILE A 94 20.12 7.12 1.62
C ILE A 94 20.76 6.40 0.43
N PRO A 95 20.87 5.06 0.44
CA PRO A 95 21.38 4.30 -0.69
C PRO A 95 20.56 4.60 -1.96
N GLU A 96 21.23 4.99 -3.05
CA GLU A 96 20.58 5.34 -4.33
C GLU A 96 19.65 4.24 -4.85
N ASN A 97 20.09 2.98 -4.74
CA ASN A 97 19.31 1.80 -5.15
C ASN A 97 17.98 1.70 -4.39
N LEU A 98 18.00 2.06 -3.10
CA LEU A 98 16.82 2.05 -2.27
C LEU A 98 15.90 3.20 -2.66
N LEU A 99 16.44 4.39 -2.92
CA LEU A 99 15.66 5.53 -3.40
C LEU A 99 14.96 5.25 -4.74
N LEU A 100 15.69 4.65 -5.69
CA LEU A 100 15.17 4.27 -7.00
C LEU A 100 14.08 3.20 -6.90
N THR A 101 14.31 2.16 -6.09
CA THR A 101 13.33 1.09 -5.89
C THR A 101 12.05 1.63 -5.26
N GLN A 102 12.19 2.47 -4.24
CA GLN A 102 11.08 3.07 -3.51
C GLN A 102 10.33 4.14 -4.33
N GLY A 103 11.04 4.96 -5.09
CA GLY A 103 10.45 5.91 -6.04
C GLY A 103 9.71 5.20 -7.18
N GLY A 104 10.30 4.12 -7.72
CA GLY A 104 9.69 3.30 -8.77
C GLY A 104 8.38 2.63 -8.31
N ILE A 105 8.38 2.07 -7.09
CA ILE A 105 7.16 1.51 -6.47
C ILE A 105 6.07 2.58 -6.31
N THR A 106 6.43 3.77 -5.81
CA THR A 106 5.48 4.89 -5.68
C THR A 106 4.85 5.23 -7.03
N LEU A 107 5.66 5.35 -8.07
CA LEU A 107 5.21 5.69 -9.42
C LEU A 107 4.26 4.62 -9.97
N VAL A 108 4.60 3.34 -9.81
CA VAL A 108 3.76 2.21 -10.24
C VAL A 108 2.42 2.23 -9.50
N LEU A 109 2.41 2.45 -8.19
CA LEU A 109 1.17 2.56 -7.41
C LEU A 109 0.30 3.72 -7.91
N LEU A 110 0.88 4.90 -8.11
CA LEU A 110 0.13 6.06 -8.58
C LEU A 110 -0.47 5.82 -9.99
N ILE A 111 0.33 5.31 -10.93
CA ILE A 111 -0.15 4.99 -12.29
C ILE A 111 -1.26 3.95 -12.23
N TYR A 112 -1.10 2.90 -11.43
CA TYR A 112 -2.09 1.85 -11.28
C TYR A 112 -3.39 2.36 -10.65
N GLY A 113 -3.30 3.25 -9.64
CA GLY A 113 -4.44 3.90 -9.02
C GLY A 113 -5.23 4.78 -10.00
N ILE A 114 -4.53 5.60 -10.80
CA ILE A 114 -5.14 6.39 -11.88
C ILE A 114 -5.83 5.48 -12.89
N PHE A 115 -5.17 4.41 -13.33
CA PHE A 115 -5.71 3.46 -14.29
C PHE A 115 -6.99 2.78 -13.78
N LEU A 116 -6.98 2.29 -12.54
CA LEU A 116 -8.14 1.67 -11.89
C LEU A 116 -9.31 2.65 -11.80
N LYS A 117 -9.03 3.91 -11.44
CA LYS A 117 -10.04 4.96 -11.34
C LYS A 117 -10.60 5.35 -12.71
N LYS A 118 -9.74 5.52 -13.73
CA LYS A 118 -10.16 5.86 -15.10
C LYS A 118 -10.97 4.75 -15.76
N ASN A 119 -10.63 3.49 -15.53
CA ASN A 119 -11.38 2.35 -16.09
C ASN A 119 -12.63 1.98 -15.28
N SER A 120 -12.95 2.73 -14.23
CA SER A 120 -14.18 2.53 -13.47
C SER A 120 -15.37 3.31 -14.03
N THR A 121 -15.14 4.25 -14.94
CA THR A 121 -16.20 5.00 -15.65
C THR A 121 -16.74 4.25 -16.87
N LEU A 122 -16.22 3.05 -17.16
CA LEU A 122 -16.59 2.21 -18.30
C LEU A 122 -17.37 0.95 -17.89
N ASP A 123 -17.54 0.71 -16.58
CA ASP A 123 -18.31 -0.39 -15.96
C ASP A 123 -19.64 0.15 -15.40
#